data_AF-A0AAW2Q1Z6-F1
#
_entry.id   AF-A0AAW2Q1Z6-F1
#
_cell.length_a   1.000
_cell.length_b   1.000
_cell.length_c   1.000
_cell.angle_alpha   90.00
_cell.angle_beta   90.00
_cell.angle_gamma   90.00
#
_symmetry.space_group_name_H-M   'P 1'
#
loop_
_entity.id
_entity.type
_entity.pdbx_description
1 polymer ?
#
loop_
_entity_poly.entity_id
_entity_poly.type
_entity_poly.pdbx_seq_one_letter_code
_entity_poly.pdbx_strand_id
1 'polypeptide(L)' 'MAGASNDHATSICNHCDRAIPSSNIDLHFAHCSRNLEKCKVCGDMVPKKFMEEHFLSTHAP' A
#
# COMPACT_ATOMS: atom_id res chain seq x y z
N MET A 1 -22.02 -19.04 5.91
CA MET A 1 -21.15 -19.57 4.84
C MET A 1 -19.81 -18.89 4.98
N ALA A 2 -18.83 -19.56 5.61
CA ALA A 2 -17.50 -19.01 5.85
C ALA A 2 -16.71 -19.01 4.53
N GLY A 3 -16.18 -17.84 4.17
CA GLY A 3 -15.49 -17.61 2.91
C GLY A 3 -14.21 -18.44 2.79
N ALA A 4 -13.93 -18.85 1.55
CA ALA A 4 -12.78 -19.66 1.17
C ALA A 4 -11.46 -19.07 1.70
N SER A 5 -10.82 -19.80 2.61
CA SER A 5 -9.40 -19.65 2.91
C SER A 5 -8.62 -20.12 1.70
N ASN A 6 -8.13 -19.19 0.89
CA ASN A 6 -6.96 -19.46 0.07
C ASN A 6 -5.76 -19.25 0.99
N ASP A 7 -5.23 -20.33 1.56
CA ASP A 7 -4.10 -20.38 2.47
C ASP A 7 -2.78 -19.98 1.79
N HIS A 8 -2.74 -18.82 1.14
CA HIS A 8 -1.48 -18.19 0.79
C HIS A 8 -1.02 -17.43 2.02
N ALA A 9 0.03 -17.93 2.67
CA ALA A 9 0.68 -17.23 3.77
C ALA A 9 0.91 -15.77 3.33
N THR A 10 0.27 -14.81 4.00
CA THR A 10 0.48 -13.38 3.74
C THR A 10 1.41 -12.80 4.79
N SER A 11 2.36 -11.99 4.36
CA SER A 11 3.24 -11.19 5.22
C SER A 11 2.81 -9.72 5.18
N ILE A 12 2.99 -9.01 6.28
CA ILE A 12 2.72 -7.58 6.35
C ILE A 12 3.91 -6.82 5.76
N CYS A 13 3.64 -5.91 4.82
CA CYS A 13 4.66 -5.02 4.28
C CYS A 13 4.97 -3.89 5.26
N ASN A 14 6.21 -3.79 5.73
CA ASN A 14 6.65 -2.76 6.69
C ASN A 14 6.56 -1.31 6.16
N HIS A 15 6.31 -1.11 4.87
CA HIS A 15 6.22 0.22 4.26
C HIS A 15 4.78 0.72 4.11
N CYS A 16 3.85 -0.17 3.73
CA CYS A 16 2.43 0.17 3.51
C CYS A 16 1.46 -0.45 4.50
N ASP A 17 1.95 -1.29 5.42
CA ASP A 17 1.18 -2.02 6.42
C ASP A 17 0.07 -2.93 5.85
N ARG A 18 0.17 -3.31 4.56
CA ARG A 18 -0.79 -4.21 3.91
C ARG A 18 -0.34 -5.66 3.97
N ALA A 19 -1.31 -6.56 4.09
CA ALA A 19 -1.10 -8.00 3.95
C ALA A 19 -0.90 -8.37 2.47
N ILE A 20 0.28 -8.88 2.14
CA ILE A 20 0.69 -9.26 0.79
C ILE A 20 1.10 -10.73 0.82
N PRO A 21 0.83 -11.53 -0.23
CA PRO A 21 1.32 -12.91 -0.29
C PRO A 21 2.83 -12.97 -0.02
N SER A 22 3.24 -13.83 0.89
CA SER A 22 4.65 -13.94 1.32
C SER A 22 5.55 -14.31 0.15
N SER A 23 5.05 -15.09 -0.82
CA SER A 23 5.76 -15.41 -2.07
C SER A 23 6.10 -14.18 -2.92
N ASN A 24 5.42 -13.05 -2.70
CA ASN A 24 5.56 -11.82 -3.49
C ASN A 24 5.91 -10.61 -2.62
N ILE A 25 6.17 -10.79 -1.32
CA ILE A 25 6.41 -9.68 -0.40
C ILE A 25 7.67 -8.87 -0.77
N ASP A 26 8.75 -9.53 -1.21
CA ASP A 26 9.99 -8.86 -1.60
C ASP A 26 9.80 -8.00 -2.85
N LEU A 27 9.12 -8.54 -3.87
CA LEU A 27 8.78 -7.80 -5.09
C LEU A 27 7.88 -6.61 -4.76
N HIS A 28 6.84 -6.84 -3.95
CA HIS A 28 5.96 -5.79 -3.50
C HIS A 28 6.73 -4.72 -2.72
N PHE A 29 7.59 -5.08 -1.77
CA PHE A 29 8.34 -4.15 -0.95
C PHE A 29 9.26 -3.27 -1.81
N ALA A 30 9.96 -3.86 -2.77
CA ALA A 30 10.79 -3.11 -3.71
C ALA A 30 9.95 -2.12 -4.52
N HIS A 31 8.76 -2.50 -5.01
CA HIS A 31 7.89 -1.58 -5.75
C HIS A 31 7.27 -0.51 -4.85
N CYS A 32 6.78 -0.91 -3.68
CA CYS A 32 6.07 -0.12 -2.70
C CYS A 32 6.97 0.98 -2.14
N SER A 33 8.17 0.65 -1.65
CA SER A 33 9.12 1.63 -1.09
C SER A 33 9.62 2.65 -2.13
N ARG A 34 9.80 2.22 -3.39
CA ARG A 34 10.27 3.09 -4.46
C ARG A 34 9.19 4.05 -4.96
N ASN A 35 7.96 3.56 -5.12
CA ASN A 35 6.91 4.28 -5.86
C ASN A 35 5.78 4.82 -5.01
N LEU A 36 5.50 4.23 -3.85
CA LEU A 36 4.44 4.66 -2.96
C LEU A 36 5.03 5.44 -1.78
N GLU A 37 4.22 6.28 -1.17
CA GLU A 37 4.53 7.02 0.05
C GLU A 37 3.24 7.18 0.87
N LYS A 38 3.38 7.21 2.20
CA LYS A 38 2.25 7.42 3.11
C LYS A 38 1.92 8.91 3.16
N CYS A 39 0.70 9.27 2.79
CA CYS A 39 0.21 10.64 2.87
C CYS A 39 0.23 11.11 4.32
N LYS A 40 0.81 12.28 4.57
CA LYS A 40 0.94 12.85 5.94
C LYS A 40 -0.37 13.44 6.47
N VAL A 41 -1.37 13.61 5.60
CA VAL A 41 -2.67 14.21 5.97
C VAL A 41 -3.66 13.11 6.37
N CYS A 42 -3.88 12.11 5.52
CA CYS A 42 -4.83 11.03 5.78
C CYS A 42 -4.20 9.68 6.16
N GLY A 43 -2.90 9.48 5.95
CA GLY A 43 -2.23 8.20 6.20
C GLY A 43 -2.36 7.17 5.09
N ASP A 44 -2.96 7.51 3.94
CA ASP A 44 -3.12 6.59 2.81
C ASP A 44 -1.83 6.38 2.03
N MET A 45 -1.68 5.20 1.46
CA MET A 45 -0.55 4.87 0.59
C MET A 45 -0.84 5.34 -0.84
N VAL A 46 -0.13 6.39 -1.26
CA VAL A 46 -0.33 7.07 -2.54
C VAL A 46 0.96 7.01 -3.35
N PRO A 47 0.90 6.82 -4.68
CA PRO A 47 2.09 6.89 -5.52
C PRO A 47 2.75 8.27 -5.42
N LYS A 48 4.07 8.33 -5.22
CA LYS A 48 4.85 9.58 -5.10
C LYS A 48 4.58 10.54 -6.27
N LYS A 49 4.46 10.00 -7.49
CA LYS A 49 4.14 10.77 -8.70
C LYS A 49 2.74 11.43 -8.69
N PHE A 50 1.83 10.94 -7.87
CA PHE A 50 0.45 11.43 -7.75
C PHE A 50 0.18 12.06 -6.38
N MET A 51 1.20 12.23 -5.52
CA MET A 51 1.01 12.85 -4.21
C MET A 51 0.46 14.27 -4.29
N GLU A 52 0.93 15.05 -5.26
CA GLU A 52 0.45 16.42 -5.49
C GLU A 52 -1.00 16.43 -5.96
N GLU A 53 -1.35 15.62 -6.95
CA GLU A 53 -2.74 15.48 -7.42
C GLU A 53 -3.67 14.97 -6.32
N HIS A 54 -3.22 13.99 -5.53
CA HIS A 54 -3.97 13.48 -4.38
C HIS A 54 -4.25 14.58 -3.37
N PHE A 55 -3.24 15.40 -3.03
CA PHE A 55 -3.43 16.51 -2.12
C PHE A 55 -4.44 17.52 -2.68
N LEU A 56 -4.30 17.89 -3.96
CA LEU A 56 -5.20 18.85 -4.62
C LEU A 56 -6.64 18.33 -4.80
N SER A 57 -6.83 17.03 -4.98
CA SER A 57 -8.17 16.45 -5.22
C SER A 57 -8.87 15.98 -3.94
N THR A 58 -8.10 15.56 -2.93
CA THR A 58 -8.63 14.93 -1.70
C THR A 58 -8.56 15.85 -0.49
N HIS A 59 -7.61 16.80 -0.48
CA HIS A 59 -7.33 17.66 0.67
C HIS A 59 -7.39 19.15 0.36
N ALA A 60 -7.60 19.55 -0.90
CA ALA A 60 -7.84 20.95 -1.20
C ALA A 60 -9.17 21.40 -0.58
N PRO A 61 -9.19 22.60 0.03
CA PRO A 61 -10.38 23.19 0.65
C PRO A 61 -11.42 23.67 -0.38
#